data_AF-A0A7R7XS92-F1
#
_entry.id   AF-A0A7R7XS92-F1
#
_cell.length_a   1.000
_cell.length_b   1.000
_cell.length_c   1.000
_cell.angle_alpha   90.00
_cell.angle_beta   90.00
_cell.angle_gamma   90.00
#
_symmetry.space_group_name_H-M   'P 1'
#
loop_
_entity.id
_entity.type
_entity.pdbx_description
1 polymer ?
#
loop_
_entity_poly.entity_id
_entity_poly.type
_entity_poly.pdbx_seq_one_letter_code
_entity_poly.pdbx_strand_id
1 'polypeptide(L)'
;MASYENLPDPLHGLSPEGLNELEAFAQDGGPDLSDLRGYSIPRMSDTTPDRTMATEAYTSKLQQHLINNQIYPDVHMYLNRPPLLPPANFGGILRMLSCSRSSLHSSSSSKVDFDAFGQVNSRAANDQEVLNEVVPLIEGNHGPVDECGGYPFRNMSQITNKMLRPVKPDRFYGANGDTLDRTVCEG
;
A
#
# COMPACT_ATOMS: atom_id res chain seq x y z
N MET A 1 -12.59 -0.95 -47.20
CA MET A 1 -11.42 -0.34 -46.52
C MET A 1 -11.61 1.16 -46.64
N ALA A 2 -12.03 1.83 -45.57
CA ALA A 2 -12.26 3.28 -45.57
C ALA A 2 -11.03 3.96 -44.95
N SER A 3 -10.41 4.86 -45.70
CA SER A 3 -9.21 5.59 -45.31
C SER A 3 -9.56 6.67 -44.27
N TYR A 4 -8.97 6.57 -43.07
CA TYR A 4 -8.96 7.63 -42.06
C TYR A 4 -7.85 8.63 -42.41
N GLU A 5 -8.09 9.51 -43.36
CA GLU A 5 -7.21 10.67 -43.55
C GLU A 5 -8.03 11.96 -43.46
N ASN A 6 -7.59 12.83 -42.55
CA ASN A 6 -8.09 14.16 -42.20
C ASN A 6 -9.36 14.22 -41.32
N LEU A 7 -9.21 13.85 -40.04
CA LEU A 7 -10.02 14.50 -39.01
C LEU A 7 -9.40 15.88 -38.67
N PRO A 8 -10.20 16.96 -38.61
CA PRO A 8 -9.72 18.25 -38.12
C PRO A 8 -9.29 18.12 -36.65
N ASP A 9 -8.23 18.85 -36.27
CA ASP A 9 -7.79 18.91 -34.88
C ASP A 9 -8.95 19.46 -34.01
N PRO A 10 -9.49 18.65 -33.08
CA PRO A 10 -10.65 19.02 -32.28
C PRO A 10 -10.37 20.20 -31.34
N LEU A 11 -9.09 20.59 -31.17
CA LEU A 11 -8.67 21.67 -30.28
C LEU A 11 -8.53 23.03 -30.98
N HIS A 12 -8.61 23.09 -32.32
CA HIS A 12 -8.32 24.29 -33.12
C HIS A 12 -9.37 25.43 -32.96
N GLY A 13 -10.46 25.20 -32.24
CA GLY A 13 -11.54 26.18 -32.02
C GLY A 13 -11.73 26.64 -30.57
N LEU A 14 -10.91 26.18 -29.63
CA LEU A 14 -11.13 26.44 -28.20
C LEU A 14 -10.45 27.74 -27.75
N SER A 15 -11.21 28.60 -27.06
CA SER A 15 -10.70 29.76 -26.33
C SER A 15 -9.75 29.29 -25.21
N PRO A 16 -8.80 30.12 -24.73
CA PRO A 16 -7.99 29.80 -23.56
C PRO A 16 -8.81 29.39 -22.33
N GLU A 17 -9.99 29.99 -22.11
CA GLU A 17 -10.89 29.53 -21.03
C GLU A 17 -11.44 28.12 -21.29
N GLY A 18 -11.79 27.79 -22.54
CA GLY A 18 -12.29 26.45 -22.90
C GLY A 18 -11.23 25.35 -22.78
N LEU A 19 -9.95 25.70 -22.95
CA LEU A 19 -8.84 24.77 -22.69
C LEU A 19 -8.66 24.52 -21.18
N ASN A 20 -8.75 25.57 -20.35
CA ASN A 20 -8.69 25.42 -18.89
C ASN A 20 -9.89 24.63 -18.33
N GLU A 21 -11.10 24.84 -18.87
CA GLU A 21 -12.27 24.05 -18.49
C GLU A 21 -12.13 22.58 -18.89
N LEU A 22 -11.57 22.31 -20.08
CA LEU A 22 -11.31 20.94 -20.53
C LEU A 22 -10.23 20.25 -19.68
N GLU A 23 -9.18 20.98 -19.30
CA GLU A 23 -8.14 20.47 -18.41
C GLU A 23 -8.69 20.18 -17.01
N ALA A 24 -9.50 21.09 -16.44
CA ALA A 24 -10.17 20.87 -15.17
C ALA A 24 -11.12 19.67 -15.22
N PHE A 25 -11.89 19.50 -16.31
CA PHE A 25 -12.77 18.36 -16.51
C PHE A 25 -12.00 17.04 -16.65
N ALA A 26 -10.81 17.05 -17.25
CA ALA A 26 -9.97 15.85 -17.38
C ALA A 26 -9.34 15.40 -16.05
N GLN A 27 -9.16 16.31 -15.09
CA GLN A 27 -8.59 15.99 -13.76
C GLN A 27 -9.53 15.11 -12.92
N ASP A 28 -10.85 15.28 -13.06
CA ASP A 28 -11.85 14.52 -12.30
C ASP A 28 -12.17 13.14 -12.90
N GLY A 29 -11.52 12.79 -14.01
CA GLY A 29 -11.82 11.58 -14.77
C GLY A 29 -13.11 11.76 -15.56
N GLY A 30 -12.98 11.72 -16.89
CA GLY A 30 -14.12 11.88 -17.79
C GLY A 30 -15.28 10.91 -17.48
N PRO A 31 -16.49 11.20 -18.01
CA PRO A 31 -17.69 10.43 -17.72
C PRO A 31 -17.49 8.95 -18.07
N ASP A 32 -18.12 8.05 -17.31
CA ASP A 32 -18.05 6.61 -17.58
C ASP A 32 -18.63 6.32 -18.97
N LEU A 33 -17.80 5.76 -19.86
CA LEU A 33 -18.15 5.45 -21.25
C LEU A 33 -18.55 3.98 -21.43
N SER A 34 -18.70 3.23 -20.34
CA SER A 34 -19.05 1.80 -20.35
C SER A 34 -20.38 1.49 -21.06
N ASP A 35 -21.32 2.45 -21.07
CA ASP A 35 -22.62 2.34 -21.73
C ASP A 35 -22.58 2.54 -23.26
N LEU A 36 -21.43 2.96 -23.82
CA LEU A 36 -21.32 3.22 -25.26
C LEU A 36 -21.26 1.91 -26.05
N ARG A 37 -22.25 1.67 -26.93
CA ARG A 37 -22.27 0.50 -27.81
C ARG A 37 -21.00 0.46 -28.70
N GLY A 38 -20.16 -0.56 -28.49
CA GLY A 38 -18.89 -0.74 -29.20
C GLY A 38 -17.65 -0.44 -28.36
N TYR A 39 -17.81 -0.05 -27.09
CA TYR A 39 -16.69 0.12 -26.16
C TYR A 39 -16.00 -1.24 -25.94
N SER A 40 -14.81 -1.39 -26.52
CA SER A 40 -13.92 -2.51 -26.24
C SER A 40 -13.06 -2.11 -25.06
N ILE A 41 -13.14 -2.85 -23.94
CA ILE A 41 -12.21 -2.69 -22.81
C ILE A 41 -10.79 -2.73 -23.40
N PRO A 42 -9.97 -1.68 -23.25
CA PRO A 42 -8.62 -1.71 -23.77
C PRO A 42 -7.88 -2.85 -23.08
N ARG A 43 -7.63 -3.95 -23.82
CA ARG A 43 -6.58 -4.87 -23.43
C ARG A 43 -5.31 -4.06 -23.52
N MET A 44 -4.72 -3.72 -22.37
CA MET A 44 -3.45 -3.03 -22.29
C MET A 44 -2.43 -3.88 -23.05
N SER A 45 -2.21 -3.51 -24.30
CA SER A 45 -1.24 -4.11 -25.20
C SER A 45 0.14 -3.84 -24.65
N ASP A 46 0.90 -4.91 -24.46
CA ASP A 46 2.35 -5.00 -24.22
C ASP A 46 3.12 -3.68 -24.29
N THR A 47 2.99 -2.85 -23.25
CA THR A 47 3.87 -1.70 -23.07
C THR A 47 5.19 -2.23 -22.53
N THR A 48 6.21 -2.22 -23.38
CA THR A 48 7.62 -2.37 -22.98
C THR A 48 7.89 -1.56 -21.70
N PRO A 49 8.51 -2.14 -20.65
CA PRO A 49 8.66 -1.45 -19.38
C PRO A 49 9.71 -0.34 -19.54
N ASP A 50 9.23 0.88 -19.76
CA ASP A 50 10.05 2.08 -19.58
C ASP A 50 10.43 2.19 -18.10
N ARG A 51 11.70 2.52 -17.88
CA ARG A 51 12.48 2.19 -16.67
C ARG A 51 12.17 3.09 -15.46
N THR A 52 11.03 3.78 -15.44
CA THR A 52 10.87 4.98 -14.60
C THR A 52 9.52 5.12 -13.89
N MET A 53 8.72 4.06 -13.77
CA MET A 53 7.47 4.14 -12.98
C MET A 53 7.57 3.26 -11.74
N ALA A 54 8.41 3.69 -10.82
CA ALA A 54 8.42 3.18 -9.46
C ALA A 54 7.04 3.46 -8.84
N THR A 55 6.19 2.44 -8.80
CA THR A 55 4.78 2.56 -8.41
C THR A 55 4.71 3.11 -6.99
N GLU A 56 4.12 4.30 -6.85
CA GLU A 56 3.96 4.93 -5.53
C GLU A 56 3.01 4.10 -4.66
N ALA A 57 3.27 4.11 -3.36
CA ALA A 57 2.45 3.41 -2.38
C ALA A 57 0.99 3.87 -2.47
N TYR A 58 0.05 2.94 -2.30
CA TYR A 58 -1.41 3.22 -2.25
C TYR A 58 -2.02 3.82 -3.53
N THR A 59 -1.46 3.52 -4.71
CA THR A 59 -2.02 3.95 -6.00
C THR A 59 -2.82 2.86 -6.70
N SER A 60 -3.75 3.25 -7.59
CA SER A 60 -4.44 2.31 -8.50
C SER A 60 -3.46 1.51 -9.35
N LYS A 61 -2.35 2.13 -9.76
CA LYS A 61 -1.24 1.46 -10.47
C LYS A 61 -0.59 0.38 -9.63
N LEU A 62 -0.37 0.63 -8.32
CA LEU A 62 0.16 -0.39 -7.40
C LEU A 62 -0.83 -1.55 -7.27
N GLN A 63 -2.12 -1.26 -7.09
CA GLN A 63 -3.14 -2.30 -7.01
C GLN A 63 -3.17 -3.18 -8.27
N GLN A 64 -3.18 -2.56 -9.46
CA GLN A 64 -3.13 -3.32 -10.71
C GLN A 64 -1.83 -4.12 -10.86
N HIS A 65 -0.69 -3.56 -10.44
CA HIS A 65 0.59 -4.26 -10.41
C HIS A 65 0.54 -5.51 -9.53
N LEU A 66 -0.02 -5.39 -8.32
CA LEU A 66 -0.21 -6.52 -7.42
C LEU A 66 -1.11 -7.59 -8.05
N ILE A 67 -2.24 -7.19 -8.64
CA ILE A 67 -3.17 -8.09 -9.35
C ILE A 67 -2.48 -8.83 -10.50
N ASN A 68 -1.70 -8.12 -11.32
CA ASN A 68 -0.95 -8.71 -12.43
C ASN A 68 0.10 -9.72 -11.95
N ASN A 69 0.61 -9.55 -10.72
CA ASN A 69 1.53 -10.48 -10.05
C ASN A 69 0.81 -11.49 -9.15
N GLN A 70 -0.50 -11.70 -9.33
CA GLN A 70 -1.32 -12.67 -8.58
C GLN A 70 -1.43 -12.40 -7.07
N ILE A 71 -1.20 -11.16 -6.64
CA ILE A 71 -1.41 -10.69 -5.27
C ILE A 71 -2.72 -9.90 -5.26
N TYR A 72 -3.77 -10.51 -4.71
CA TYR A 72 -5.13 -9.98 -4.79
C TYR A 72 -5.54 -9.30 -3.47
N PRO A 73 -6.14 -8.10 -3.54
CA PRO A 73 -6.80 -7.49 -2.37
C PRO A 73 -8.00 -8.31 -1.87
N ASP A 74 -8.30 -8.18 -0.58
CA ASP A 74 -9.25 -9.00 0.20
C ASP A 74 -10.67 -9.10 -0.42
N VAL A 75 -11.14 -8.02 -1.06
CA VAL A 75 -12.51 -7.92 -1.61
C VAL A 75 -12.55 -7.92 -3.15
N HIS A 76 -11.56 -8.51 -3.84
CA HIS A 76 -11.67 -8.63 -5.31
C HIS A 76 -12.73 -9.66 -5.71
N MET A 77 -13.96 -9.17 -5.87
CA MET A 77 -15.05 -9.88 -6.53
C MET A 77 -14.73 -9.97 -8.04
N TYR A 78 -14.08 -11.04 -8.44
CA TYR A 78 -14.13 -11.44 -9.83
C TYR A 78 -15.55 -11.90 -10.15
N LEU A 79 -16.28 -11.11 -10.94
CA LEU A 79 -17.63 -11.46 -11.43
C LEU A 79 -17.73 -12.84 -12.12
N ASN A 80 -16.59 -13.51 -12.39
CA ASN A 80 -16.53 -14.82 -13.05
C ASN A 80 -15.45 -15.78 -12.49
N ARG A 81 -14.91 -15.57 -11.28
CA ARG A 81 -14.03 -16.58 -10.63
C ARG A 81 -14.56 -17.00 -9.27
N PRO A 82 -14.41 -18.29 -8.90
CA PRO A 82 -14.72 -18.73 -7.56
C PRO A 82 -13.87 -17.96 -6.53
N PRO A 83 -14.42 -17.62 -5.36
CA PRO A 83 -13.65 -17.00 -4.27
C PRO A 83 -12.40 -17.81 -3.97
N LEU A 84 -11.28 -17.11 -3.68
CA LEU A 84 -10.09 -17.78 -3.18
C LEU A 84 -10.43 -18.49 -1.86
N LEU A 85 -10.13 -19.79 -1.78
CA LEU A 85 -10.27 -20.50 -0.52
C LEU A 85 -9.24 -19.94 0.47
N PRO A 86 -9.62 -19.70 1.74
CA PRO A 86 -8.66 -19.34 2.77
C PRO A 86 -7.54 -20.38 2.85
N PRO A 87 -6.31 -19.98 3.19
CA PRO A 87 -5.23 -20.93 3.36
C PRO A 87 -5.58 -21.94 4.46
N ALA A 88 -5.09 -23.18 4.34
CA ALA A 88 -5.49 -24.29 5.22
C ALA A 88 -5.25 -24.01 6.72
N ASN A 89 -4.29 -23.14 7.06
CA ASN A 89 -3.97 -22.73 8.42
C ASN A 89 -4.80 -21.55 8.95
N PHE A 90 -5.71 -20.98 8.15
CA PHE A 90 -6.47 -19.77 8.51
C PHE A 90 -7.29 -19.95 9.80
N GLY A 91 -7.96 -21.09 9.96
CA GLY A 91 -8.72 -21.41 11.18
C GLY A 91 -7.83 -21.52 12.42
N GLY A 92 -6.61 -22.04 12.27
CA GLY A 92 -5.61 -22.11 13.34
C GLY A 92 -5.14 -20.72 13.79
N ILE A 93 -4.90 -19.82 12.83
CA ILE A 93 -4.56 -18.42 13.09
C ILE A 93 -5.70 -17.71 13.83
N LEU A 94 -6.93 -17.80 13.33
CA LEU A 94 -8.09 -17.18 13.98
C LEU A 94 -8.29 -17.69 15.41
N ARG A 95 -8.09 -18.99 15.65
CA ARG A 95 -8.16 -19.55 17.00
C ARG A 95 -7.09 -18.96 17.92
N MET A 96 -5.85 -18.83 17.46
CA MET A 96 -4.78 -18.20 18.23
C MET A 96 -5.05 -16.72 18.51
N LEU A 97 -5.56 -15.99 17.51
CA LEU A 97 -5.93 -14.58 17.66
C LEU A 97 -7.13 -14.38 18.59
N SER A 98 -8.04 -15.36 18.67
CA SER A 98 -9.18 -15.34 19.58
C SER A 98 -8.79 -15.60 21.04
N CYS A 99 -7.61 -16.17 21.29
CA CYS A 99 -7.10 -16.34 22.64
C CYS A 99 -6.56 -15.00 23.15
N SER A 100 -7.05 -14.56 24.32
CA SER A 100 -6.46 -13.44 25.05
C SER A 100 -4.97 -13.72 25.28
N ARG A 101 -4.10 -12.82 24.81
CA ARG A 101 -2.65 -12.97 25.01
C ARG A 101 -2.36 -12.82 26.49
N SER A 102 -1.67 -13.79 27.09
CA SER A 102 -1.30 -13.75 28.52
C SER A 102 -0.50 -12.51 28.89
N SER A 103 0.25 -11.92 27.94
CA SER A 103 0.97 -10.65 28.10
C SER A 103 0.07 -9.41 28.18
N LEU A 104 -1.19 -9.49 27.75
CA LEU A 104 -2.18 -8.40 27.82
C LEU A 104 -3.06 -8.48 29.08
N HIS A 105 -2.98 -9.55 29.86
CA HIS A 105 -3.78 -9.71 31.09
C HIS A 105 -3.22 -8.93 32.30
N SER A 106 -2.00 -8.39 32.22
CA SER A 106 -1.32 -7.71 33.33
C SER A 106 -1.13 -6.19 33.12
N SER A 107 -1.45 -5.67 31.93
CA SER A 107 -1.43 -4.23 31.65
C SER A 107 -2.86 -3.79 31.32
N SER A 108 -3.67 -3.59 32.36
CA SER A 108 -4.85 -2.74 32.19
C SER A 108 -4.31 -1.34 31.93
N SER A 109 -4.23 -0.92 30.67
CA SER A 109 -3.93 0.47 30.29
C SER A 109 -4.81 1.35 31.16
N SER A 110 -4.21 2.05 32.12
CA SER A 110 -4.97 2.83 33.07
C SER A 110 -5.60 4.00 32.32
N LYS A 111 -6.67 4.59 32.86
CA LYS A 111 -7.20 5.82 32.28
C LYS A 111 -6.13 6.92 32.21
N VAL A 112 -5.17 6.90 33.15
CA VAL A 112 -4.02 7.80 33.15
C VAL A 112 -3.13 7.58 31.93
N ASP A 113 -2.83 6.33 31.56
CA ASP A 113 -2.03 6.01 30.36
C ASP A 113 -2.74 6.44 29.07
N PHE A 114 -4.06 6.24 29.02
CA PHE A 114 -4.88 6.68 27.89
C PHE A 114 -4.95 8.20 27.76
N ASP A 115 -5.11 8.92 28.88
CA ASP A 115 -5.14 10.38 28.88
C ASP A 115 -3.75 10.97 28.53
N ALA A 116 -2.66 10.32 28.98
CA ALA A 116 -1.29 10.65 28.57
C ALA A 116 -1.09 10.45 27.06
N PHE A 117 -1.58 9.34 26.50
CA PHE A 117 -1.60 9.12 25.06
C PHE A 117 -2.36 10.21 24.32
N GLY A 118 -3.56 10.58 24.78
CA GLY A 118 -4.33 11.67 24.17
C GLY A 118 -3.56 13.00 24.17
N GLN A 119 -2.85 13.30 25.27
CA GLN A 119 -2.04 14.51 25.37
C GLN A 119 -0.82 14.50 24.43
N VAL A 120 -0.08 13.39 24.35
CA VAL A 120 1.10 13.28 23.47
C VAL A 120 0.65 13.29 22.00
N ASN A 121 -0.36 12.51 21.66
CA ASN A 121 -0.89 12.41 20.31
C ASN A 121 -1.45 13.76 19.80
N SER A 122 -2.10 14.55 20.67
CA SER A 122 -2.58 15.90 20.29
C SER A 122 -1.47 16.93 20.08
N ARG A 123 -0.27 16.70 20.60
CA ARG A 123 0.89 17.58 20.44
C ARG A 123 1.74 17.23 19.24
N ALA A 124 1.73 15.97 18.81
CA ALA A 124 2.49 15.52 17.65
C ALA A 124 1.97 16.21 16.38
N ALA A 125 2.85 16.99 15.74
CA ALA A 125 2.53 17.81 14.59
C ALA A 125 2.93 17.16 13.25
N ASN A 126 3.76 16.11 13.28
CA ASN A 126 4.27 15.42 12.10
C ASN A 126 4.58 13.95 12.38
N ASP A 127 4.79 13.19 11.31
CA ASP A 127 5.03 11.74 11.37
C ASP A 127 6.24 11.36 12.24
N GLN A 128 7.31 12.16 12.25
CA GLN A 128 8.47 11.90 13.07
C GLN A 128 8.15 12.05 14.57
N GLU A 129 7.37 13.06 14.96
CA GLU A 129 6.92 13.20 16.34
C GLU A 129 5.96 12.08 16.75
N VAL A 130 5.08 11.64 15.84
CA VAL A 130 4.23 10.46 16.10
C VAL A 130 5.10 9.22 16.34
N LEU A 131 6.09 8.98 15.47
CA LEU A 131 7.00 7.84 15.59
C LEU A 131 7.86 7.89 16.85
N ASN A 132 8.29 9.07 17.29
CA ASN A 132 9.22 9.21 18.41
C ASN A 132 8.52 9.33 19.78
N GLU A 133 7.30 9.85 19.82
CA GLU A 133 6.60 10.15 21.09
C GLU A 133 5.37 9.28 21.30
N VAL A 134 4.58 9.05 20.24
CA VAL A 134 3.30 8.33 20.35
C VAL A 134 3.50 6.83 20.26
N VAL A 135 4.30 6.36 19.30
CA VAL A 135 4.54 4.92 19.09
C VAL A 135 5.18 4.25 20.31
N PRO A 136 6.24 4.80 20.95
CA PRO A 136 6.82 4.18 22.15
C PRO A 136 5.82 4.07 23.30
N LEU A 137 4.89 5.03 23.41
CA LEU A 137 3.86 5.01 24.44
C LEU A 137 2.85 3.88 24.22
N ILE A 138 2.47 3.61 22.96
CA ILE A 138 1.60 2.48 22.60
C ILE A 138 2.32 1.16 22.82
N GLU A 139 3.59 1.11 22.43
CA GLU A 139 4.42 -0.08 22.61
C GLU A 139 4.51 -0.40 24.09
N GLY A 140 4.77 0.60 24.94
CA GLY A 140 5.00 0.42 26.35
C GLY A 140 6.47 0.16 26.65
N ASN A 141 6.78 -0.05 27.94
CA ASN A 141 8.17 -0.16 28.37
C ASN A 141 8.75 -1.55 28.08
N HIS A 142 9.61 -1.65 27.06
CA HIS A 142 10.30 -2.88 26.68
C HIS A 142 11.81 -2.86 26.95
N GLY A 143 12.28 -1.85 27.70
CA GLY A 143 13.71 -1.64 27.92
C GLY A 143 14.45 -1.14 26.68
N PRO A 144 15.79 -1.14 26.69
CA PRO A 144 16.59 -0.71 25.54
C PRO A 144 16.43 -1.74 24.40
N VAL A 145 15.72 -1.33 23.35
CA VAL A 145 15.56 -2.08 22.12
C VAL A 145 16.45 -1.49 21.02
N ASP A 146 17.05 -2.36 20.22
CA ASP A 146 17.79 -1.97 19.01
C ASP A 146 16.78 -1.54 17.94
N GLU A 147 16.34 -0.30 18.04
CA GLU A 147 15.46 0.35 17.08
C GLU A 147 16.27 0.99 15.95
N CYS A 148 15.85 0.74 14.72
CA CYS A 148 16.39 1.38 13.53
C CYS A 148 15.26 1.75 12.57
N GLY A 149 15.53 2.65 11.63
CA GLY A 149 14.48 3.17 10.77
C GLY A 149 15.00 4.10 9.67
N GLY A 150 14.13 4.43 8.72
CA GLY A 150 14.39 5.50 7.76
C GLY A 150 15.35 5.14 6.62
N TYR A 151 15.68 3.87 6.42
CA TYR A 151 16.52 3.43 5.29
C TYR A 151 15.91 2.26 4.49
N PRO A 152 16.16 2.20 3.17
CA PRO A 152 15.60 1.13 2.35
C PRO A 152 16.26 -0.22 2.63
N PHE A 153 15.46 -1.28 2.70
CA PHE A 153 15.95 -2.65 2.76
C PHE A 153 16.39 -3.09 1.37
N ARG A 154 17.71 -3.21 1.19
CA ARG A 154 18.33 -3.57 -0.09
C ARG A 154 18.50 -5.08 -0.28
N ASN A 155 18.39 -5.85 0.81
CA ASN A 155 18.62 -7.29 0.82
C ASN A 155 17.32 -8.10 0.95
N MET A 156 16.19 -7.57 0.46
CA MET A 156 14.94 -8.33 0.38
C MET A 156 14.58 -8.63 -1.07
N SER A 157 14.31 -9.90 -1.37
CA SER A 157 13.75 -10.29 -2.65
C SER A 157 12.34 -9.72 -2.79
N GLN A 158 12.06 -9.05 -3.92
CA GLN A 158 10.71 -8.55 -4.16
C GLN A 158 9.77 -9.72 -4.48
N ILE A 159 8.57 -9.67 -3.89
CA ILE A 159 7.50 -10.64 -4.14
C ILE A 159 6.87 -10.51 -5.54
N THR A 160 7.14 -9.39 -6.23
CA THR A 160 6.71 -9.13 -7.61
C THR A 160 7.91 -9.13 -8.57
N ASN A 161 7.68 -8.81 -9.84
CA ASN A 161 8.69 -8.73 -10.92
C ASN A 161 9.80 -7.66 -10.77
N LYS A 162 10.19 -7.30 -9.53
CA LYS A 162 11.26 -6.34 -9.20
C LYS A 162 10.98 -4.87 -9.58
N MET A 163 9.74 -4.51 -9.92
CA MET A 163 9.38 -3.15 -10.32
C MET A 163 8.93 -2.24 -9.16
N LEU A 164 8.80 -2.78 -7.94
CA LEU A 164 8.44 -1.98 -6.77
C LEU A 164 9.68 -1.27 -6.21
N ARG A 165 9.48 -0.13 -5.53
CA ARG A 165 10.58 0.47 -4.76
C ARG A 165 10.97 -0.50 -3.62
N PRO A 166 12.26 -0.60 -3.28
CA PRO A 166 12.67 -1.29 -2.06
C PRO A 166 11.91 -0.71 -0.87
N VAL A 167 11.41 -1.59 0.01
CA VAL A 167 10.69 -1.15 1.21
C VAL A 167 11.62 -0.31 2.06
N LYS A 168 11.09 0.79 2.61
CA LYS A 168 11.78 1.69 3.51
C LYS A 168 10.90 1.85 4.75
N PRO A 169 11.00 0.94 5.74
CA PRO A 169 10.23 1.08 6.97
C PRO A 169 10.70 2.32 7.73
N ASP A 170 9.75 3.03 8.32
CA ASP A 170 10.06 4.17 9.18
C ASP A 170 10.68 3.73 10.51
N ARG A 171 10.29 2.53 11.00
CA ARG A 171 10.77 1.93 12.25
C ARG A 171 10.71 0.40 12.17
N PHE A 172 11.73 -0.28 12.66
CA PHE A 172 11.77 -1.74 12.81
C PHE A 172 12.70 -2.14 13.95
N TYR A 173 12.50 -3.36 14.44
CA TYR A 173 13.24 -3.93 15.57
C TYR A 173 14.14 -5.06 15.11
N GLY A 174 15.40 -5.01 15.55
CA GLY A 174 16.35 -6.09 15.38
C GLY A 174 16.39 -7.02 16.59
N ALA A 175 16.71 -8.29 16.36
CA ALA A 175 17.23 -9.14 17.42
C ALA A 175 18.73 -8.85 17.60
N ASN A 176 19.23 -8.93 18.84
CA ASN A 176 20.66 -8.81 19.09
C ASN A 176 21.39 -9.97 18.36
N GLY A 177 22.41 -9.64 17.57
CA GLY A 177 23.19 -10.59 16.77
C GLY A 177 23.79 -11.76 17.57
N ASP A 178 24.08 -11.56 18.85
CA ASP A 178 24.60 -12.60 19.74
C ASP A 178 23.53 -13.63 20.14
N THR A 179 22.26 -13.25 20.08
CA THR A 179 21.09 -14.08 20.44
C THR A 179 20.36 -14.67 19.23
N LEU A 180 20.77 -14.29 18.02
CA LEU A 180 20.16 -14.77 16.78
C LEU A 180 20.49 -16.26 16.58
N ASP A 181 19.45 -17.06 16.37
CA ASP A 181 19.61 -18.44 15.91
C ASP A 181 20.32 -18.42 14.56
N ARG A 182 21.50 -19.05 14.50
CA ARG A 182 22.36 -19.07 13.31
C ARG A 182 21.66 -19.68 12.10
N THR A 183 20.67 -20.54 12.31
CA THR A 183 19.87 -21.12 11.21
C THR A 183 19.03 -20.08 10.45
N VAL A 184 18.74 -18.93 11.06
CA VAL A 184 18.02 -17.82 10.41
C VAL A 184 18.93 -17.00 9.50
N CYS A 185 20.24 -17.02 9.73
CA CYS A 185 21.22 -16.23 8.97
C CYS A 185 21.74 -16.91 7.70
N GLU A 186 21.49 -18.21 7.50
CA GLU A 186 22.05 -19.01 6.39
C GLU A 186 21.07 -19.27 5.23
N GLY A 187 19.91 -18.59 5.21
CA GLY A 187 18.86 -18.74 4.20
C GLY A 187 18.99 -17.82 2.97
#